data_AF-A0A838NEU8-F1
#
_entry.id   AF-A0A838NEU8-F1
#
_cell.length_a   1.000
_cell.length_b   1.000
_cell.length_c   1.000
_cell.angle_alpha   90.00
_cell.angle_beta   90.00
_cell.angle_gamma   90.00
#
_symmetry.space_group_name_H-M   'P 1'
#
loop_
_entity.id
_entity.type
_entity.pdbx_description
1 polymer ?
#
loop_
_entity_poly.entity_id
_entity_poly.type
_entity_poly.pdbx_seq_one_letter_code
_entity_poly.pdbx_strand_id
1 'polypeptide(L)' 'MQARLRSEHQRKYPELNPSKWYEVTPIFPGVTQRMVNMAGERLARLSTSRGFVILRADHLEFRPARDEAATTEPDTEAIA' A
#
# COMPACT_ATOMS: atom_id res chain seq x y z
N MET A 1 0.88 1.95 -4.81
CA MET A 1 1.62 1.72 -3.55
C MET A 1 1.52 0.25 -3.18
N GLN A 2 2.57 -0.35 -2.62
CA GLN A 2 2.58 -1.76 -2.22
C GLN A 2 2.91 -1.91 -0.74
N ALA A 3 2.43 -2.98 -0.13
CA ALA A 3 2.69 -3.30 1.25
C ALA A 3 2.87 -4.81 1.46
N ARG A 4 3.66 -5.16 2.47
CA ARG A 4 4.01 -6.53 2.82
C ARG A 4 3.87 -6.71 4.32
N LEU A 5 3.44 -7.89 4.75
CA LEU A 5 3.32 -8.18 6.18
C LEU A 5 4.70 -8.29 6.82
N ARG A 6 4.91 -7.64 7.97
CA ARG A 6 6.09 -7.86 8.80
C ARG A 6 6.05 -9.28 9.37
N SER A 7 7.17 -9.99 9.33
CA SER A 7 7.25 -11.40 9.75
C SER A 7 6.77 -11.65 11.19
N GLU A 8 6.95 -10.68 12.08
CA GLU A 8 6.48 -10.72 13.48
C GLU A 8 4.95 -10.82 13.63
N HIS A 9 4.20 -10.47 12.59
CA HIS A 9 2.74 -10.52 12.58
C HIS A 9 2.16 -11.68 11.77
N GLN A 10 2.99 -12.57 11.20
CA GLN A 10 2.52 -13.69 10.38
C GLN A 10 1.47 -14.57 11.07
N ARG A 11 1.62 -14.80 12.38
CA ARG A 11 0.67 -15.61 13.16
C ARG A 11 -0.73 -15.01 13.24
N LYS A 12 -0.86 -13.69 13.07
CA LYS A 12 -2.15 -12.98 13.10
C LYS A 12 -2.86 -12.97 11.73
N TYR A 13 -2.13 -13.20 10.65
CA TYR A 13 -2.62 -13.10 9.26
C TYR A 13 -2.14 -14.30 8.43
N PRO A 14 -2.66 -15.51 8.68
CA PRO A 14 -2.20 -16.73 8.01
C PRO A 14 -2.38 -16.72 6.49
N GLU A 15 -3.31 -15.90 5.98
CA GLU A 15 -3.58 -15.72 4.55
C GLU A 15 -2.56 -14.82 3.84
N LEU A 16 -1.76 -14.07 4.59
CA LEU A 16 -0.71 -13.21 4.04
C LEU A 16 0.64 -13.92 4.16
N ASN A 17 1.51 -13.67 3.19
CA ASN A 17 2.89 -14.18 3.17
C ASN A 17 3.87 -13.00 3.37
N PRO A 18 4.80 -13.03 4.36
CA PRO A 18 5.72 -11.94 4.66
C PRO A 18 6.78 -11.71 3.58
N SER A 19 6.93 -12.64 2.64
CA SER A 19 7.84 -12.50 1.50
C SER A 19 7.17 -11.82 0.30
N LYS A 20 5.83 -11.71 0.29
CA LYS A 20 5.06 -11.19 -0.85
C LYS A 20 4.65 -9.73 -0.62
N TRP A 21 4.82 -8.92 -1.66
CA TRP A 21 4.28 -7.57 -1.72
C TRP A 21 2.88 -7.60 -2.34
N TYR A 22 1.92 -6.98 -1.66
CA TYR A 22 0.53 -6.86 -2.07
C TYR A 22 0.23 -5.41 -2.47
N GLU A 23 -0.71 -5.21 -3.38
CA GLU A 23 -1.15 -3.88 -3.74
C GLU A 23 -2.02 -3.29 -2.63
N VAL A 24 -1.76 -2.04 -2.27
CA VAL A 24 -2.61 -1.27 -1.36
C VAL A 24 -3.72 -0.64 -2.19
N THR A 25 -4.97 -1.01 -1.89
CA THR A 25 -6.16 -0.52 -2.58
C THR A 25 -6.97 0.40 -1.67
N PRO A 26 -7.65 1.43 -2.20
CA PRO A 26 -8.56 2.27 -1.41
C PRO A 26 -9.71 1.44 -0.84
N ILE A 27 -10.13 1.76 0.39
CA ILE A 27 -11.29 1.09 1.02
C ILE A 27 -12.59 1.67 0.48
N PHE A 28 -12.63 2.98 0.25
CA PHE A 28 -13.73 3.71 -0.36
C PHE A 28 -13.27 4.42 -1.63
N PRO A 29 -14.11 4.46 -2.69
CA PRO A 29 -13.84 5.32 -3.84
C PRO A 29 -13.80 6.78 -3.37
N GLY A 30 -12.69 7.48 -3.63
CA GLY A 30 -12.48 8.88 -3.23
C GLY A 30 -11.73 9.09 -1.91
N VAL A 31 -11.50 8.06 -1.10
CA VAL A 31 -10.62 8.16 0.10
C VAL A 31 -9.27 7.57 -0.25
N THR A 32 -8.32 8.45 -0.58
CA THR A 32 -7.06 8.02 -1.18
C THR A 32 -6.20 7.21 -0.22
N GLN A 33 -6.02 7.58 1.05
CA GLN A 33 -4.82 7.07 1.75
C GLN A 33 -4.86 6.89 3.27
N ARG A 34 -5.87 7.34 4.03
CA ARG A 34 -5.79 7.31 5.50
C ARG A 34 -7.13 6.97 6.15
N MET A 35 -7.33 5.68 6.41
CA MET A 35 -8.42 5.23 7.28
C MET A 35 -7.87 5.02 8.69
N VAL A 36 -8.57 5.54 9.69
CA VAL A 36 -8.31 5.26 11.10
C VAL A 36 -9.48 4.46 11.66
N ASN A 37 -9.21 3.45 12.48
CA ASN A 37 -10.27 2.75 13.19
C ASN A 37 -10.77 3.57 14.40
N MET A 38 -11.77 3.04 15.12
CA MET A 38 -12.34 3.68 16.33
C MET A 38 -11.31 3.90 17.45
N ALA A 39 -10.17 3.19 17.42
CA ALA A 39 -9.05 3.34 18.35
C ALA A 39 -7.96 4.31 17.83
N GLY A 40 -8.18 4.97 16.68
CA GLY A 40 -7.21 5.90 16.07
C GLY A 40 -6.10 5.22 15.25
N GLU A 41 -6.16 3.91 15.07
CA GLU A 41 -5.11 3.13 14.40
C GLU A 41 -5.29 3.17 12.88
N ARG A 42 -4.20 3.37 12.16
CA ARG A 42 -4.21 3.42 10.71
C ARG A 42 -4.48 2.04 10.12
N LEU A 43 -5.38 1.97 9.14
CA LEU A 43 -5.70 0.75 8.42
C LEU A 43 -5.25 0.83 6.96
N ALA A 44 -4.88 -0.32 6.41
CA ALA A 44 -4.54 -0.51 5.01
C ALA A 44 -5.31 -1.71 4.46
N ARG A 45 -5.73 -1.64 3.20
CA ARG A 45 -6.43 -2.71 2.50
C ARG A 45 -5.54 -3.28 1.40
N LEU A 46 -5.25 -4.56 1.50
CA LEU A 46 -4.43 -5.30 0.55
C LEU A 46 -5.29 -6.05 -0.44
N SER A 47 -4.93 -5.98 -1.71
CA SER A 47 -5.47 -6.85 -2.75
C SER A 47 -4.75 -8.19 -2.74
N THR A 48 -5.50 -9.27 -2.63
CA THR A 48 -5.01 -10.66 -2.63
C THR A 48 -5.74 -11.46 -3.72
N SER A 49 -5.24 -12.64 -4.07
CA SER A 49 -5.92 -13.53 -5.02
C SER A 49 -7.29 -14.03 -4.53
N ARG A 50 -7.59 -13.88 -3.23
CA ARG A 50 -8.84 -14.31 -2.60
C ARG A 50 -9.80 -13.15 -2.31
N GLY A 51 -9.47 -11.93 -2.76
CA GLY A 51 -10.22 -10.70 -2.44
C GLY A 51 -9.37 -9.72 -1.64
N PHE A 52 -9.97 -9.03 -0.68
CA PHE A 52 -9.32 -7.96 0.07
C PHE A 52 -9.10 -8.32 1.53
N VAL A 53 -7.95 -7.89 2.09
CA VAL A 53 -7.65 -8.01 3.52
C VAL A 53 -7.39 -6.63 4.09
N ILE A 54 -8.11 -6.25 5.14
CA ILE A 54 -7.95 -4.97 5.84
C ILE A 54 -7.24 -5.23 7.16
N LEU A 55 -6.12 -4.57 7.40
CA LEU A 55 -5.33 -4.72 8.61
C LEU A 55 -4.61 -3.42 9.01
N ARG A 56 -3.97 -3.42 10.18
CA ARG A 56 -3.25 -2.26 10.69
C ARG A 56 -2.04 -1.95 9.81
N ALA A 57 -1.88 -0.68 9.48
CA ALA A 57 -0.75 -0.19 8.71
C ALA A 57 0.58 -0.44 9.45
N ASP A 58 0.60 -0.38 10.79
CA ASP A 58 1.80 -0.63 11.58
C ASP A 58 2.32 -2.07 11.46
N HIS A 59 1.44 -3.01 11.08
CA HIS A 59 1.84 -4.39 10.83
C HIS A 59 2.48 -4.61 9.45
N LEU A 60 2.57 -3.56 8.64
CA LEU A 60 3.02 -3.60 7.27
C LEU A 60 4.35 -2.87 7.09
N GLU A 61 5.10 -3.34 6.12
CA GLU A 61 6.15 -2.58 5.44
C GLU A 61 5.56 -2.03 4.16
N PHE A 62 5.82 -0.75 3.88
CA PHE A 62 5.32 -0.08 2.68
C PHE A 62 6.45 0.24 1.72
N ARG A 63 6.15 0.19 0.43
CA ARG A 63 7.03 0.67 -0.62
C ARG A 63 6.24 1.36 -1.73
N PRO A 64 6.84 2.31 -2.47
CA PRO A 64 6.27 2.76 -3.73
C PRO A 64 6.05 1.55 -4.65
N ALA A 65 4.93 1.54 -5.38
CA ALA A 65 4.83 0.61 -6.50
C ALA A 65 5.89 1.07 -7.52
N ARG A 66 6.68 0.14 -8.07
CA ARG A 66 7.70 0.48 -9.06
C ARG A 66 7.00 1.19 -10.23
N ASP A 67 7.49 2.39 -10.51
CA ASP A 67 6.97 3.51 -11.30
C ASP A 67 5.84 3.34 -12.32
N GLU A 68 4.87 4.24 -12.19
CA GLU A 68 4.18 4.90 -13.31
C GLU A 68 4.39 6.43 -13.23
N ALA A 69 5.53 6.90 -12.68
CA ALA A 69 5.82 8.32 -12.49
C ALA A 69 7.21 8.74 -12.99
N ALA A 70 7.64 8.16 -14.11
CA ALA A 70 8.79 8.63 -14.89
C ALA A 70 8.30 9.20 -16.24
N THR A 71 7.53 10.29 -16.23
CA THR A 71 7.36 11.15 -17.42
C THR A 71 7.01 12.58 -17.00
N THR A 72 8.01 13.32 -16.53
CA THR A 72 8.05 14.77 -16.72
C THR A 72 9.51 15.14 -16.81
N GLU A 73 10.10 14.91 -17.98
CA GLU A 73 11.30 15.64 -18.36
C GLU A 73 10.84 17.10 -18.57
N PRO A 74 11.44 18.10 -17.89
CA PRO A 74 11.24 19.48 -18.29
C PRO A 74 11.92 19.67 -19.64
N ASP A 75 11.11 19.92 -20.66
CA ASP A 75 11.55 20.33 -21.99
C ASP A 75 12.59 21.46 -21.84
N THR A 76 13.75 21.22 -22.44
CA THR A 76 14.84 22.19 -22.48
C THR A 76 14.43 23.28 -23.46
N GLU A 77 13.83 24.36 -22.96
CA GLU A 77 13.62 25.57 -23.75
C GLU A 77 14.96 26.31 -23.88
N ALA A 78 15.69 25.95 -24.93
CA ALA A 78 16.78 26.75 -25.46
C ALA A 78 16.20 28.06 -25.99
N ILE A 79 16.31 29.13 -25.20
CA ILE A 79 16.14 30.49 -25.70
C ILE A 79 17.44 30.94 -26.37
N ALA A 80 17.26 31.39 -27.61
CA ALA A 80 18.25 31.87 -28.57
C ALA A 80 18.89 33.22 -28.21
#